data_AF-A0A5J4J2J1-F1
#
_entry.id   AF-A0A5J4J2J1-F1
#
_cell.length_a   1.000
_cell.length_b   1.000
_cell.length_c   1.000
_cell.angle_alpha   90.00
_cell.angle_beta   90.00
_cell.angle_gamma   90.00
#
_symmetry.space_group_name_H-M   'P 1'
#
loop_
_entity.id
_entity.type
_entity.pdbx_description
1 polymer ?
#
loop_
_entity_poly.entity_id
_entity_poly.type
_entity_poly.pdbx_seq_one_letter_code
_entity_poly.pdbx_strand_id
1 'polypeptide(L)'
;MSMTYKIIGASVGTLFIGTTFFSMRKRSRDVRTSKLLTAIQAQIQPISSGLTSQNAFDIHFLNKVLQTVNREVLVLKTSTASRYADQIHKAWGSWYQGGDDEEQVYGVFRKMKDKVQVSQVAKAYQETYSKNLIDTLKDRFDKEEITIVLNIVKALPNYRTA
;
A
#
# COMPACT_ATOMS: atom_id res chain seq x y z
N MET A 1 -42.80 -29.08 -32.42
CA MET A 1 -41.83 -28.05 -32.84
C MET A 1 -41.16 -27.51 -31.59
N SER A 2 -39.91 -27.89 -31.36
CA SER A 2 -39.11 -27.54 -30.18
C SER A 2 -38.38 -26.22 -30.38
N MET A 3 -38.51 -25.27 -29.46
CA MET A 3 -37.70 -24.05 -29.42
C MET A 3 -36.99 -23.96 -28.06
N THR A 4 -35.78 -24.48 -28.00
CA THR A 4 -34.82 -24.34 -26.90
C THR A 4 -34.22 -22.93 -26.90
N TYR A 5 -34.37 -22.20 -25.80
CA TYR A 5 -33.57 -21.00 -25.53
C TYR A 5 -32.48 -21.35 -24.50
N LYS A 6 -31.22 -21.18 -24.89
CA LYS A 6 -30.05 -21.32 -24.02
C LYS A 6 -29.82 -19.99 -23.30
N ILE A 7 -30.14 -19.93 -22.01
CA ILE A 7 -29.68 -18.83 -21.15
C ILE A 7 -28.24 -19.16 -20.74
N ILE A 8 -27.28 -18.56 -21.45
CA ILE A 8 -25.89 -18.48 -21.00
C ILE A 8 -25.81 -17.20 -20.16
N GLY A 9 -26.05 -17.35 -18.87
CA GLY A 9 -25.83 -16.32 -17.87
C GLY A 9 -25.32 -17.03 -16.64
N ALA A 10 -23.99 -17.06 -16.49
CA ALA A 10 -23.31 -17.75 -15.41
C ALA A 10 -23.89 -17.32 -14.06
N SER A 11 -24.49 -18.30 -13.37
CA SER A 11 -24.91 -18.20 -11.98
C SER A 11 -23.68 -17.86 -11.13
N VAL A 12 -23.55 -16.59 -10.75
CA VAL A 12 -22.64 -16.20 -9.68
C VAL A 12 -23.23 -16.74 -8.38
N GLY A 13 -22.79 -17.95 -8.01
CA GLY A 13 -23.18 -18.62 -6.79
C GLY A 13 -22.88 -17.74 -5.59
N THR A 14 -23.93 -17.34 -4.87
CA THR A 14 -23.85 -16.63 -3.61
C THR A 14 -23.23 -17.55 -2.56
N LEU A 15 -21.96 -17.34 -2.22
CA LEU A 15 -21.31 -18.00 -1.09
C LEU A 15 -21.77 -17.33 0.21
N PHE A 16 -22.88 -17.82 0.77
CA PHE A 16 -23.21 -17.62 2.18
C PHE A 16 -22.22 -18.44 3.02
N ILE A 17 -21.12 -17.82 3.45
CA ILE A 17 -20.23 -18.41 4.46
C ILE A 17 -20.70 -17.92 5.83
N GLY A 18 -21.24 -18.85 6.61
CA GLY A 18 -21.76 -18.62 7.95
C GLY A 18 -20.74 -17.98 8.90
N THR A 19 -21.15 -16.89 9.52
CA THR A 19 -20.44 -16.24 10.62
C THR A 19 -20.89 -16.82 11.95
N THR A 20 -20.10 -17.69 12.58
CA THR A 20 -20.04 -17.79 14.06
C THR A 20 -18.88 -18.68 14.53
N PHE A 21 -18.20 -18.21 15.58
CA PHE A 21 -17.18 -18.87 16.41
C PHE A 21 -15.78 -19.10 15.82
N PHE A 22 -14.87 -18.13 16.07
CA PHE A 22 -13.72 -18.33 16.98
C PHE A 22 -12.90 -17.02 17.08
N SER A 23 -13.11 -16.26 18.15
CA SER A 23 -12.22 -15.19 18.58
C SER A 23 -10.96 -15.80 19.24
N MET A 24 -9.82 -15.12 19.14
CA MET A 24 -8.52 -15.43 19.78
C MET A 24 -7.51 -16.30 19.00
N ARG A 25 -7.14 -15.90 17.76
CA ARG A 25 -5.77 -16.08 17.23
C ARG A 25 -5.45 -15.13 16.06
N LYS A 26 -5.79 -13.84 16.22
CA LYS A 26 -5.87 -12.84 15.13
C LYS A 26 -4.56 -12.08 14.89
N ARG A 27 -3.46 -12.78 14.54
CA ARG A 27 -2.23 -12.10 14.07
C ARG A 27 -1.44 -12.83 12.97
N SER A 28 -1.65 -14.14 12.80
CA SER A 28 -0.88 -14.93 11.80
C SER A 28 -1.62 -15.20 10.49
N ARG A 29 -2.93 -14.95 10.41
CA ARG A 29 -3.73 -15.23 9.21
C ARG A 29 -3.69 -14.09 8.19
N ASP A 30 -3.43 -12.86 8.63
CA ASP A 30 -3.36 -11.70 7.74
C ASP A 30 -2.24 -11.86 6.72
N VAL A 31 -1.07 -12.39 7.11
CA VAL A 31 0.06 -12.58 6.18
C VAL A 31 -0.26 -13.53 5.02
N ARG A 32 -1.03 -14.60 5.25
CA ARG A 32 -1.35 -15.59 4.20
C ARG A 32 -2.46 -15.09 3.28
N THR A 33 -3.48 -14.44 3.85
CA THR A 33 -4.55 -13.82 3.08
C THR A 33 -4.03 -12.65 2.25
N SER A 34 -3.15 -11.81 2.82
CA SER A 34 -2.46 -10.75 2.08
C SER A 34 -1.61 -11.32 0.96
N LYS A 35 -0.82 -12.38 1.18
CA LYS A 35 -0.01 -13.00 0.10
C LYS A 35 -0.86 -13.53 -1.05
N LEU A 36 -2.00 -14.17 -0.76
CA LEU A 36 -2.91 -14.69 -1.78
C LEU A 36 -3.65 -13.55 -2.51
N LEU A 37 -4.12 -12.53 -1.78
CA LEU A 37 -4.69 -11.31 -2.37
C LEU A 37 -3.67 -10.59 -3.26
N THR A 38 -2.42 -10.45 -2.80
CA THR A 38 -1.32 -9.88 -3.57
C THR A 38 -1.04 -10.69 -4.83
N ALA A 39 -1.02 -12.03 -4.76
CA ALA A 39 -0.79 -12.88 -5.92
C ALA A 39 -1.94 -12.79 -6.95
N ILE A 40 -3.20 -12.77 -6.49
CA ILE A 40 -4.37 -12.60 -7.36
C ILE A 40 -4.37 -11.20 -8.00
N GLN A 41 -4.04 -10.17 -7.23
CA GLN A 41 -3.95 -8.80 -7.75
C GLN A 41 -2.78 -8.61 -8.73
N ALA A 42 -1.68 -9.36 -8.57
CA ALA A 42 -0.58 -9.43 -9.53
C ALA A 42 -0.96 -9.98 -10.89
N GLN A 43 -1.94 -10.88 -10.95
CA GLN A 43 -2.42 -11.45 -12.20
C GLN A 43 -3.46 -10.57 -12.91
N ILE A 44 -4.11 -9.64 -12.19
CA ILE A 44 -5.20 -8.79 -12.70
C ILE A 44 -4.72 -7.35 -12.98
N GLN A 45 -3.74 -6.83 -12.25
CA GLN A 45 -3.10 -5.53 -12.49
C GLN A 45 -1.58 -5.52 -12.15
N PRO A 46 -0.69 -5.70 -13.14
CA PRO A 46 0.75 -5.87 -12.89
C PRO A 46 1.42 -4.64 -12.27
N ILE A 47 0.93 -3.43 -12.56
CA ILE A 47 1.50 -2.16 -12.10
C ILE A 47 1.19 -1.91 -10.61
N SER A 48 -0.04 -2.18 -10.17
CA SER A 48 -0.46 -2.08 -8.76
C SER A 48 0.31 -3.05 -7.84
N SER A 49 0.85 -4.10 -8.45
CA SER A 49 1.62 -5.14 -7.76
C SER A 49 3.05 -4.72 -7.53
N GLY A 50 3.59 -3.83 -8.37
CA GLY A 50 4.87 -3.17 -8.14
C GLY A 50 4.93 -2.43 -6.81
N LEU A 51 3.83 -1.77 -6.37
CA LEU A 51 3.80 -1.13 -5.05
C LEU A 51 3.87 -2.15 -3.92
N THR A 52 3.09 -3.22 -4.02
CA THR A 52 3.05 -4.27 -3.00
C THR A 52 4.30 -5.14 -2.97
N SER A 53 5.05 -5.22 -4.08
CA SER A 53 6.32 -5.94 -4.17
C SER A 53 7.48 -5.15 -3.58
N GLN A 54 7.34 -3.83 -3.38
CA GLN A 54 8.36 -3.03 -2.75
C GLN A 54 8.24 -3.10 -1.22
N ASN A 55 9.29 -3.63 -0.58
CA ASN A 55 9.43 -3.62 0.88
C ASN A 55 9.30 -2.22 1.51
N ALA A 56 9.52 -1.16 0.72
CA ALA A 56 9.43 0.22 1.14
C ALA A 56 8.07 0.61 1.74
N PHE A 57 6.97 0.02 1.28
CA PHE A 57 5.63 0.35 1.78
C PHE A 57 5.14 -0.59 2.88
N ASP A 58 5.90 -1.62 3.24
CA ASP A 58 5.58 -2.50 4.35
C ASP A 58 5.83 -1.76 5.68
N ILE A 59 4.78 -1.54 6.47
CA ILE A 59 4.83 -0.85 7.77
C ILE A 59 5.76 -1.53 8.80
N HIS A 60 6.11 -2.79 8.57
CA HIS A 60 7.00 -3.57 9.42
C HIS A 60 8.43 -3.64 8.86
N PHE A 61 8.72 -3.02 7.72
CA PHE A 61 10.04 -3.09 7.09
C PHE A 61 11.15 -2.54 7.97
N LEU A 62 10.94 -1.41 8.65
CA LEU A 62 11.90 -0.91 9.64
C LEU A 62 12.26 -1.96 10.69
N ASN A 63 11.26 -2.63 11.29
CA ASN A 63 11.51 -3.66 12.30
C ASN A 63 12.31 -4.83 11.74
N LYS A 64 12.03 -5.25 10.50
CA LYS A 64 12.79 -6.30 9.82
C LYS A 64 14.24 -5.89 9.59
N VAL A 65 14.48 -4.64 9.19
CA VAL A 65 15.84 -4.13 8.99
C VAL A 65 16.60 -4.08 10.32
N LEU A 66 15.99 -3.55 11.37
CA LEU A 66 16.61 -3.50 12.71
C LEU A 66 16.91 -4.88 13.30
N GLN A 67 16.11 -5.91 12.97
CA GLN A 67 16.39 -7.29 13.38
C GLN A 67 17.50 -7.95 12.56
N THR A 68 17.75 -7.48 11.35
CA THR A 68 18.72 -8.09 10.41
C THR A 68 20.08 -7.41 10.48
N VAL A 69 20.10 -6.11 10.78
CA VAL A 69 21.30 -5.28 10.70
C VAL A 69 21.84 -5.01 12.10
N ASN A 70 23.06 -5.47 12.38
CA ASN A 70 23.77 -5.22 13.65
C ASN A 70 24.42 -3.81 13.72
N ARG A 71 23.90 -2.84 12.97
CA ARG A 71 24.43 -1.46 12.89
C ARG A 71 23.30 -0.47 13.13
N GLU A 72 23.66 0.71 13.60
CA GLU A 72 22.70 1.80 13.77
C GLU A 72 22.15 2.25 12.41
N VAL A 73 20.83 2.18 12.25
CA VAL A 73 20.12 2.55 11.02
C VAL A 73 19.60 3.97 11.17
N LEU A 74 19.87 4.81 10.17
CA LEU A 74 19.34 6.17 10.12
C LEU A 74 17.85 6.13 9.80
N VAL A 75 17.04 6.65 10.72
CA VAL A 75 15.57 6.66 10.64
C VAL A 75 15.02 8.08 10.71
N LEU A 76 13.81 8.29 10.17
CA LEU A 76 13.07 9.53 10.38
C LEU A 76 12.65 9.66 11.85
N LYS A 77 12.69 10.91 12.35
CA LYS A 77 11.97 11.28 13.56
C LYS A 77 10.47 11.03 13.37
N THR A 78 9.78 10.56 14.40
CA THR A 78 8.33 10.30 14.37
C THR A 78 7.53 11.51 13.89
N SER A 79 7.86 12.71 14.39
CA SER A 79 7.20 13.96 13.99
C SER A 79 7.36 14.27 12.50
N THR A 80 8.53 13.96 11.91
CA THR A 80 8.76 14.13 10.47
C THR A 80 7.97 13.10 9.66
N ALA A 81 7.92 11.84 10.11
CA ALA A 81 7.14 10.81 9.46
C ALA A 81 5.64 11.14 9.44
N SER A 82 5.10 11.60 10.58
CA SER A 82 3.71 12.07 10.67
C SER A 82 3.46 13.30 9.80
N ARG A 83 4.39 14.27 9.76
CA ARG A 83 4.26 15.44 8.88
C ARG A 83 4.21 15.05 7.40
N TYR A 84 5.05 14.11 6.99
CA TYR A 84 5.04 13.60 5.61
C TYR A 84 3.76 12.84 5.29
N ALA A 85 3.25 12.03 6.22
CA ALA A 85 1.96 11.37 6.05
C ALA A 85 0.82 12.40 5.89
N ASP A 86 0.83 13.47 6.68
CA ASP A 86 -0.16 14.54 6.60
C ASP A 86 -0.05 15.35 5.30
N GLN A 87 1.17 15.62 4.82
CA GLN A 87 1.38 16.25 3.51
C GLN A 87 0.82 15.39 2.37
N ILE A 88 1.01 14.07 2.42
CA ILE A 88 0.40 13.16 1.44
C ILE A 88 -1.12 13.19 1.56
N HIS A 89 -1.66 13.18 2.78
CA HIS A 89 -3.12 13.17 2.97
C HIS A 89 -3.79 14.44 2.48
N LYS A 90 -3.17 15.60 2.73
CA LYS A 90 -3.67 16.92 2.30
C LYS A 90 -3.58 17.14 0.80
N ALA A 91 -2.69 16.43 0.12
CA ALA A 91 -2.62 16.44 -1.33
C ALA A 91 -3.86 15.82 -1.99
N TRP A 92 -4.60 14.98 -1.25
CA TRP A 92 -5.86 14.43 -1.75
C TRP A 92 -6.97 15.47 -1.61
N GLY A 93 -7.14 16.27 -2.65
CA GLY A 93 -8.13 17.33 -2.71
C GLY A 93 -9.52 16.80 -2.98
N SER A 94 -10.53 17.63 -2.72
CA SER A 94 -11.86 17.34 -3.24
C SER A 94 -11.96 17.76 -4.70
N TRP A 95 -12.74 17.02 -5.49
CA TRP A 95 -12.95 17.28 -6.92
C TRP A 95 -13.38 18.72 -7.25
N TYR A 96 -14.02 19.43 -6.30
CA TYR A 96 -14.42 20.84 -6.44
C TYR A 96 -13.33 21.88 -6.11
N GLN A 97 -12.15 21.45 -5.62
CA GLN A 97 -11.01 22.33 -5.29
C GLN A 97 -9.88 22.29 -6.32
N GLY A 98 -10.09 21.62 -7.47
CA GLY A 98 -9.08 21.48 -8.52
C GLY A 98 -8.49 20.08 -8.66
N GLY A 99 -8.96 19.11 -7.86
CA GLY A 99 -8.50 17.72 -7.92
C GLY A 99 -7.44 17.41 -6.87
N ASP A 100 -6.69 16.33 -7.11
CA ASP A 100 -5.56 15.91 -6.28
C ASP A 100 -4.31 16.74 -6.65
N ASP A 101 -3.37 16.90 -5.72
CA ASP A 101 -2.06 17.52 -5.94
C ASP A 101 -1.00 16.40 -6.00
N GLU A 102 -0.96 15.74 -7.16
CA GLU A 102 -0.03 14.67 -7.51
C GLU A 102 1.43 15.05 -7.17
N GLU A 103 1.84 16.26 -7.55
CA GLU A 103 3.21 16.74 -7.40
C GLU A 103 3.59 16.97 -5.94
N GLN A 104 2.66 17.37 -5.08
CA GLN A 104 2.88 17.42 -3.63
C GLN A 104 3.21 16.03 -3.08
N VAL A 105 2.50 14.99 -3.51
CA VAL A 105 2.76 13.60 -3.10
C VAL A 105 4.15 13.16 -3.59
N TYR A 106 4.51 13.42 -4.85
CA TYR A 106 5.85 13.10 -5.38
C TYR A 106 6.94 13.85 -4.63
N GLY A 107 6.71 15.12 -4.32
CA GLY A 107 7.61 15.94 -3.53
C GLY A 107 7.90 15.37 -2.15
N VAL A 108 6.93 14.70 -1.51
CA VAL A 108 7.15 14.00 -0.24
C VAL A 108 8.03 12.76 -0.45
N PHE A 109 7.75 11.92 -1.46
CA PHE A 109 8.57 10.74 -1.75
C PHE A 109 10.01 11.10 -2.13
N ARG A 110 10.22 12.16 -2.93
CA ARG A 110 11.57 12.63 -3.34
C ARG A 110 12.41 13.17 -2.17
N LYS A 111 11.78 13.61 -1.08
CA LYS A 111 12.49 14.06 0.14
C LYS A 111 13.07 12.89 0.94
N MET A 112 12.51 11.70 0.80
CA MET A 112 12.97 10.50 1.50
C MET A 112 14.31 10.03 0.93
N LYS A 113 15.15 9.46 1.80
CA LYS A 113 16.53 9.08 1.45
C LYS A 113 16.74 7.58 1.32
N ASP A 114 15.79 6.77 1.80
CA ASP A 114 15.86 5.32 1.79
C ASP A 114 14.45 4.73 1.95
N LYS A 115 14.32 3.42 1.69
CA LYS A 115 13.05 2.69 1.77
C LYS A 115 12.56 2.49 3.21
N VAL A 116 13.44 2.56 4.21
CA VAL A 116 13.02 2.54 5.63
C VAL A 116 12.22 3.79 5.96
N GLN A 117 12.63 4.97 5.45
CA GLN A 117 11.85 6.20 5.64
C GLN A 117 10.47 6.12 4.98
N VAL A 118 10.36 5.52 3.80
CA VAL A 118 9.07 5.25 3.14
C VAL A 118 8.17 4.38 4.04
N SER A 119 8.75 3.34 4.65
CA SER A 119 8.02 2.43 5.54
C SER A 119 7.51 3.15 6.79
N GLN A 120 8.32 4.05 7.36
CA GLN A 120 7.91 4.86 8.51
C GLN A 120 6.75 5.80 8.16
N VAL A 121 6.77 6.41 6.97
CA VAL A 121 5.66 7.26 6.51
C VAL A 121 4.41 6.43 6.23
N ALA A 122 4.54 5.27 5.60
CA ALA A 122 3.42 4.35 5.37
C ALA A 122 2.76 3.92 6.69
N LYS A 123 3.59 3.60 7.70
CA LYS A 123 3.12 3.28 9.06
C LYS A 123 2.40 4.48 9.70
N ALA A 124 3.02 5.66 9.67
CA ALA A 124 2.42 6.87 10.24
C ALA A 124 1.09 7.24 9.56
N TYR A 125 1.00 7.07 8.23
CA TYR A 125 -0.23 7.27 7.47
C TYR A 125 -1.34 6.32 7.91
N GLN A 126 -1.01 5.03 8.07
CA GLN A 126 -1.98 4.03 8.52
C GLN A 126 -2.43 4.28 9.96
N GLU A 127 -1.52 4.63 10.86
CA GLU A 127 -1.87 4.94 12.25
C GLU A 127 -2.72 6.21 12.36
N THR A 128 -2.46 7.23 11.55
CA THR A 128 -3.15 8.53 11.62
C THR A 128 -4.52 8.49 10.95
N TYR A 129 -4.62 7.87 9.76
CA TYR A 129 -5.83 7.92 8.93
C TYR A 129 -6.58 6.59 8.86
N SER A 130 -6.10 5.56 9.56
CA SER A 130 -6.67 4.20 9.52
C SER A 130 -6.79 3.61 8.10
N LYS A 131 -5.98 4.10 7.16
CA LYS A 131 -5.96 3.70 5.74
C LYS A 131 -4.57 3.23 5.35
N ASN A 132 -4.49 2.18 4.54
CA ASN A 132 -3.22 1.75 3.99
C ASN A 132 -2.75 2.76 2.92
N LEU A 133 -1.50 3.19 2.99
CA LEU A 133 -0.93 4.13 2.03
C LEU A 133 -0.92 3.56 0.60
N ILE A 134 -0.61 2.26 0.43
CA ILE A 134 -0.64 1.60 -0.89
C ILE A 134 -2.05 1.64 -1.46
N ASP A 135 -3.06 1.29 -0.66
CA ASP A 135 -4.44 1.25 -1.13
C ASP A 135 -4.94 2.65 -1.47
N THR A 136 -4.52 3.66 -0.69
CA THR A 136 -4.85 5.06 -0.98
C THR A 136 -4.22 5.53 -2.29
N LEU A 137 -2.94 5.22 -2.51
CA LEU A 137 -2.28 5.55 -3.78
C LEU A 137 -2.95 4.83 -4.95
N LYS A 138 -3.37 3.58 -4.79
CA LYS A 138 -4.09 2.84 -5.84
C LYS A 138 -5.49 3.38 -6.14
N ASP A 139 -6.15 3.96 -5.15
CA ASP A 139 -7.50 4.54 -5.28
C ASP A 139 -7.44 5.94 -5.91
N ARG A 140 -6.40 6.72 -5.58
CA ARG A 140 -6.26 8.12 -6.01
C ARG A 140 -5.46 8.29 -7.29
N PHE A 141 -4.41 7.52 -7.49
CA PHE A 141 -3.55 7.65 -8.67
C PHE A 141 -3.96 6.72 -9.81
N ASP A 142 -3.73 7.22 -11.03
CA ASP A 142 -3.72 6.41 -12.22
C ASP A 142 -2.41 5.59 -12.34
N LYS A 143 -2.23 4.92 -13.48
CA LYS A 143 -1.12 4.00 -13.69
C LYS A 143 0.20 4.75 -13.87
N GLU A 144 0.16 5.89 -14.54
CA GLU A 144 1.28 6.77 -14.83
C GLU A 144 1.84 7.33 -13.53
N GLU A 145 0.97 7.82 -12.65
CA GLU A 145 1.35 8.40 -11.36
C GLU A 145 1.85 7.35 -10.35
N ILE A 146 1.23 6.18 -10.34
CA ILE A 146 1.79 5.02 -9.63
C ILE A 146 3.21 4.71 -10.12
N THR A 147 3.44 4.75 -11.43
CA THR A 147 4.75 4.45 -12.01
C THR A 147 5.80 5.47 -11.60
N ILE A 148 5.44 6.75 -11.52
CA ILE A 148 6.34 7.82 -11.04
C ILE A 148 6.75 7.58 -9.59
N VAL A 149 5.79 7.32 -8.69
CA VAL A 149 6.09 6.98 -7.29
C VAL A 149 6.99 5.75 -7.20
N LEU A 150 6.69 4.70 -7.96
CA LEU A 150 7.48 3.49 -7.98
C LEU A 150 8.92 3.75 -8.41
N ASN A 151 9.13 4.59 -9.44
CA ASN A 151 10.46 4.93 -9.93
C ASN A 151 11.26 5.71 -8.89
N ILE A 152 10.64 6.67 -8.20
CA ILE A 152 11.26 7.40 -7.10
C ILE A 152 11.69 6.41 -6.00
N VAL A 153 10.80 5.53 -5.56
CA VAL A 153 11.07 4.60 -4.45
C VAL A 153 12.08 3.50 -4.84
N LYS A 154 12.07 3.05 -6.10
CA LYS A 154 13.04 2.06 -6.61
C LYS A 154 14.47 2.59 -6.59
N ALA A 155 14.65 3.89 -6.85
CA ALA A 155 15.95 4.54 -6.83
C ALA A 155 16.53 4.70 -5.40
N LEU A 156 15.69 4.54 -4.36
CA LEU A 156 16.13 4.66 -2.98
C LEU A 156 16.88 3.39 -2.50
N PRO A 157 17.98 3.54 -1.74
CA PRO A 157 18.61 2.41 -1.05
C PRO A 157 17.65 1.81 -0.02
N ASN A 158 17.85 0.54 0.36
CA ASN A 158 16.96 -0.13 1.31
C ASN A 158 16.99 0.53 2.71
N TYR A 159 18.18 0.88 3.18
CA TYR A 159 18.40 1.58 4.45
C TYR A 159 19.75 2.29 4.39
N ARG A 160 19.98 3.22 5.32
CA ARG A 160 21.26 3.89 5.53
C ARG A 160 21.72 3.62 6.95
N THR A 161 23.01 3.42 7.16
CA THR A 161 23.59 3.29 8.50
C THR A 161 24.23 4.60 8.94
N ALA A 162 24.30 4.83 10.25
CA ALA A 162 25.02 5.94 10.85
C ALA A 162 26.55 5.72 10.74
#